data_AF-A0A398CX29-F1
#
_entry.id   AF-A0A398CX29-F1
#
_cell.length_a   1.000
_cell.length_b   1.000
_cell.length_c   1.000
_cell.angle_alpha   90.00
_cell.angle_beta   90.00
_cell.angle_gamma   90.00
#
_symmetry.space_group_name_H-M   'P 1'
#
loop_
_entity.id
_entity.type
_entity.pdbx_description
1 polymer ?
#
loop_
_entity_poly.entity_id
_entity_poly.type
_entity_poly.pdbx_seq_one_letter_code
_entity_poly.pdbx_strand_id
1 'polypeptide(L)'
;MKTTKYITRAAVILALTIALQFGIRMIIPSVPPFNIVNLFVVGSIVNLGLLLATETTGLWAGVVIALAAPVTAWLQQHLPSPTMIPAVMAGNLILVIVFWLVTRKGSRQTWMRWLGLVVGAAAKMAFLYYAIGAIVGTLSALPPVAAAFIRFSFSWPQFVTAIIAGFLSVMIAGRIKPLA
;
A
#
# COMPACT_ATOMS: atom_id res chain seq x y z
N MET A 1 -20.11 -10.62 19.26
CA MET A 1 -18.93 -11.46 18.90
C MET A 1 -18.38 -11.22 17.49
N LYS A 2 -19.20 -11.04 16.43
CA LYS A 2 -18.69 -10.80 15.07
C LYS A 2 -17.92 -9.48 14.92
N THR A 3 -18.45 -8.38 15.49
CA THR A 3 -17.81 -7.05 15.45
C THR A 3 -16.46 -7.02 16.17
N THR A 4 -16.34 -7.67 17.33
CA THR A 4 -15.08 -7.77 18.07
C THR A 4 -14.01 -8.47 17.23
N LYS A 5 -14.32 -9.62 16.61
CA LYS A 5 -13.37 -10.33 15.74
C LYS A 5 -12.95 -9.50 14.52
N TYR A 6 -13.89 -8.75 13.95
CA TYR A 6 -13.63 -7.84 12.83
C TYR A 6 -12.61 -6.77 13.21
N ILE A 7 -12.88 -6.02 14.29
CA ILE A 7 -12.02 -4.94 14.77
C ILE A 7 -10.64 -5.50 15.15
N THR A 8 -10.60 -6.61 15.89
CA THR A 8 -9.33 -7.24 16.29
C THR A 8 -8.50 -7.67 15.09
N ARG A 9 -9.10 -8.28 14.05
CA ARG A 9 -8.33 -8.70 12.87
C ARG A 9 -7.82 -7.50 12.07
N ALA A 10 -8.65 -6.48 11.87
CA ALA A 10 -8.23 -5.25 11.20
C ALA A 10 -7.07 -4.58 11.97
N ALA A 11 -7.18 -4.48 13.30
CA ALA A 11 -6.15 -3.92 14.16
C ALA A 11 -4.85 -4.73 14.12
N VAL A 12 -4.91 -6.07 14.13
CA VAL A 12 -3.72 -6.92 14.04
C VAL A 12 -3.04 -6.78 12.68
N ILE A 13 -3.79 -6.77 11.57
CA ILE A 13 -3.19 -6.60 10.23
C ILE A 13 -2.57 -5.21 10.10
N LEU A 14 -3.24 -4.17 10.60
CA LEU A 14 -2.70 -2.82 10.64
C LEU A 14 -1.40 -2.77 11.48
N ALA A 15 -1.41 -3.33 12.68
CA ALA A 15 -0.26 -3.36 13.58
C ALA A 15 0.92 -4.10 12.94
N LEU A 16 0.68 -5.26 12.31
CA LEU A 16 1.71 -6.00 11.59
C LEU A 16 2.26 -5.20 10.40
N THR A 17 1.39 -4.51 9.66
CA THR A 17 1.80 -3.68 8.52
C THR A 17 2.73 -2.56 8.98
N ILE A 18 2.36 -1.85 10.05
CA ILE A 18 3.16 -0.75 10.61
C ILE A 18 4.46 -1.28 11.23
N ALA A 19 4.40 -2.36 12.00
CA ALA A 19 5.56 -2.94 12.66
C ALA A 19 6.60 -3.44 11.65
N LEU A 20 6.16 -4.15 10.60
CA LEU A 20 7.05 -4.62 9.53
C LEU A 20 7.59 -3.45 8.70
N GLN A 21 6.76 -2.47 8.35
CA GLN A 21 7.22 -1.26 7.66
C GLN A 21 8.31 -0.54 8.47
N PHE A 22 8.10 -0.38 9.78
CA PHE A 22 9.05 0.30 10.65
C PHE A 22 10.32 -0.52 10.87
N GLY A 23 10.20 -1.80 11.25
CA GLY A 23 11.33 -2.67 11.54
C GLY A 23 12.27 -2.82 10.34
N ILE A 24 11.72 -2.91 9.12
CA ILE A 24 12.55 -3.01 7.92
C ILE A 24 13.27 -1.69 7.61
N ARG A 25 12.65 -0.54 7.89
CA ARG A 25 13.31 0.76 7.73
C ARG A 25 14.45 0.96 8.74
N MET A 26 14.39 0.32 9.91
CA MET A 26 15.49 0.34 10.87
C MET A 26 16.69 -0.51 10.41
N ILE A 27 16.43 -1.61 9.71
CA ILE A 27 17.47 -2.54 9.24
C ILE A 27 18.04 -2.12 7.88
N ILE A 28 17.18 -1.69 6.96
CA ILE A 28 17.53 -1.28 5.60
C ILE A 28 17.38 0.24 5.50
N PRO A 29 18.49 1.00 5.46
CA PRO A 29 18.45 2.45 5.36
C PRO A 29 17.72 2.91 4.11
N SER A 30 16.94 3.98 4.22
CA SER A 30 16.30 4.67 3.08
C SER A 30 17.26 5.60 2.31
N VAL A 31 18.57 5.41 2.46
CA VAL A 31 19.62 6.18 1.77
C VAL A 31 20.30 5.34 0.69
N PRO A 32 20.85 5.96 -0.37
CA PRO A 32 21.64 5.24 -1.37
C PRO A 32 22.79 4.45 -0.73
N PRO A 33 23.11 3.24 -1.23
CA PRO A 33 22.50 2.55 -2.38
C PRO A 33 21.24 1.72 -2.03
N PHE A 34 20.85 1.64 -0.75
CA PHE A 34 19.81 0.72 -0.27
C PHE A 34 18.38 1.25 -0.41
N ASN A 35 18.21 2.54 -0.73
CA ASN A 35 16.92 3.19 -0.94
C ASN A 35 16.00 2.47 -1.93
N ILE A 36 16.54 1.87 -2.99
CA ILE A 36 15.75 1.11 -3.97
C ILE A 36 15.22 -0.19 -3.35
N VAL A 37 16.07 -0.91 -2.60
CA VAL A 37 15.67 -2.15 -1.92
C VAL A 37 14.60 -1.84 -0.87
N ASN A 38 14.81 -0.78 -0.08
CA ASN A 38 13.83 -0.31 0.90
C ASN A 38 12.48 0.00 0.24
N LEU A 39 12.47 0.73 -0.88
CA LEU A 39 11.26 1.07 -1.65
C LEU A 39 10.46 -0.18 -2.02
N PHE A 40 11.11 -1.19 -2.61
CA PHE A 40 10.41 -2.41 -3.03
C PHE A 40 9.94 -3.26 -1.86
N VAL A 41 10.76 -3.44 -0.83
CA VAL A 41 10.42 -4.28 0.32
C VAL A 41 9.30 -3.63 1.15
N VAL A 42 9.48 -2.37 1.56
CA VAL A 42 8.50 -1.65 2.36
C VAL A 42 7.21 -1.41 1.58
N GLY A 43 7.30 -1.03 0.30
CA GLY A 43 6.14 -0.85 -0.56
C GLY A 43 5.32 -2.13 -0.71
N SER A 44 5.98 -3.29 -0.85
CA SER A 44 5.31 -4.58 -0.94
C SER A 44 4.59 -4.95 0.36
N ILE A 45 5.18 -4.64 1.51
CA ILE A 45 4.57 -4.93 2.82
C ILE A 45 3.34 -4.07 3.10
N VAL A 46 3.41 -2.79 2.76
CA VAL A 46 2.25 -1.89 2.91
C VAL A 46 1.11 -2.35 1.99
N ASN A 47 1.42 -2.63 0.72
CA ASN A 47 0.41 -3.15 -0.21
C ASN A 47 -0.14 -4.52 0.22
N LEU A 48 0.69 -5.36 0.84
CA LEU A 48 0.25 -6.65 1.39
C LEU A 48 -0.76 -6.42 2.52
N GLY A 49 -0.48 -5.50 3.45
CA GLY A 49 -1.41 -5.12 4.51
C GLY A 49 -2.76 -4.67 3.96
N LEU A 50 -2.75 -3.80 2.93
CA LEU A 50 -3.95 -3.31 2.27
C LEU A 50 -4.79 -4.45 1.66
N LEU A 51 -4.17 -5.29 0.83
CA LEU A 51 -4.85 -6.37 0.13
C LEU A 51 -5.32 -7.47 1.09
N LEU A 52 -4.46 -7.88 2.02
CA LEU A 52 -4.75 -8.94 2.98
C LEU A 52 -5.89 -8.53 3.92
N ALA A 53 -5.91 -7.29 4.41
CA ALA A 53 -7.01 -6.81 5.24
C ALA A 53 -8.32 -6.73 4.46
N THR A 54 -8.25 -6.21 3.23
CA THR A 54 -9.42 -6.10 2.35
C THR A 54 -10.05 -7.46 2.07
N GLU A 55 -9.23 -8.48 1.83
CA GLU A 55 -9.70 -9.81 1.48
C GLU A 55 -10.12 -10.67 2.67
N THR A 56 -9.35 -10.66 3.76
CA THR A 56 -9.60 -11.56 4.91
C THR A 56 -10.61 -11.01 5.91
N THR A 57 -10.80 -9.69 5.92
CA THR A 57 -11.62 -8.97 6.91
C THR A 57 -12.69 -8.13 6.24
N GLY A 58 -12.40 -7.47 5.12
CA GLY A 58 -13.35 -6.72 4.31
C GLY A 58 -12.89 -5.30 3.99
N LEU A 59 -13.68 -4.57 3.19
CA LEU A 59 -13.33 -3.25 2.65
C LEU A 59 -12.84 -2.25 3.72
N TRP A 60 -13.59 -2.08 4.80
CA TRP A 60 -13.28 -1.07 5.82
C TRP A 60 -11.95 -1.34 6.54
N ALA A 61 -11.53 -2.60 6.69
CA ALA A 61 -10.22 -2.93 7.23
C ALA A 61 -9.10 -2.45 6.30
N GLY A 62 -9.26 -2.64 4.98
CA GLY A 62 -8.35 -2.09 3.98
C GLY A 62 -8.32 -0.56 3.97
N VAL A 63 -9.49 0.09 4.09
CA VAL A 63 -9.62 1.55 4.16
C VAL A 63 -8.86 2.12 5.36
N VAL A 64 -9.01 1.52 6.55
CA VAL A 64 -8.29 1.98 7.74
C VAL A 64 -6.77 1.92 7.53
N ILE A 65 -6.25 0.86 6.93
CA ILE A 65 -4.82 0.74 6.62
C ILE A 65 -4.40 1.75 5.55
N ALA A 66 -5.24 1.97 4.52
CA ALA A 66 -4.98 2.96 3.47
C ALA A 66 -4.80 4.37 4.01
N LEU A 67 -5.57 4.73 5.04
CA LEU A 67 -5.49 6.01 5.72
C LEU A 67 -4.33 6.07 6.73
N ALA A 68 -4.12 5.02 7.52
CA ALA A 68 -3.11 5.03 8.58
C ALA A 68 -1.67 4.95 8.04
N ALA A 69 -1.41 4.12 7.02
CA ALA A 69 -0.04 3.85 6.56
C ALA A 69 0.72 5.09 6.04
N PRO A 70 0.10 6.04 5.32
CA PRO A 70 0.77 7.28 4.91
C PRO A 70 1.10 8.20 6.09
N VAL A 71 0.23 8.25 7.12
CA VAL A 71 0.47 9.05 8.34
C VAL A 71 1.68 8.50 9.09
N THR A 72 1.73 7.18 9.30
CA THR A 72 2.86 6.54 9.97
C THR A 72 4.15 6.70 9.17
N ALA A 73 4.09 6.61 7.84
CA ALA A 73 5.25 6.82 6.99
C ALA A 73 5.77 8.27 7.02
N TRP A 74 4.90 9.26 7.16
CA TRP A 74 5.32 10.65 7.38
C TRP A 74 5.94 10.86 8.76
N LEU A 75 5.35 10.31 9.83
CA LEU A 75 5.94 10.37 11.18
C LEU A 75 7.34 9.74 11.24
N GLN A 76 7.59 8.72 10.40
CA GLN A 76 8.90 8.08 10.22
C GLN A 76 9.86 8.86 9.30
N GLN A 77 9.54 10.09 8.91
CA GLN A 77 10.34 10.95 8.02
C GLN A 77 10.63 10.34 6.64
N HIS A 78 9.79 9.41 6.17
CA HIS A 78 9.93 8.80 4.85
C HIS A 78 9.18 9.58 3.75
N LEU A 79 8.07 10.24 4.10
CA LEU A 79 7.43 11.19 3.20
C LEU A 79 8.05 12.58 3.42
N PRO A 80 8.61 13.21 2.38
CA PRO A 80 9.32 14.49 2.52
C PRO A 80 8.40 15.68 2.79
N SER A 81 7.10 15.54 2.50
CA SER A 81 6.11 16.60 2.74
C SER A 81 4.79 16.04 3.24
N PRO A 82 4.12 16.69 4.22
CA PRO A 82 2.75 16.38 4.62
C PRO A 82 1.74 16.47 3.47
N THR A 83 2.02 17.31 2.47
CA THR A 83 1.12 17.49 1.30
C THR A 83 1.00 16.21 0.45
N MET A 84 1.94 15.28 0.59
CA MET A 84 1.89 13.98 -0.09
C MET A 84 0.98 12.98 0.63
N ILE A 85 0.68 13.17 1.92
CA ILE A 85 -0.14 12.23 2.71
C ILE A 85 -1.50 12.00 2.05
N PRO A 86 -2.30 13.03 1.70
CA PRO A 86 -3.61 12.82 1.08
C PRO A 86 -3.52 12.13 -0.29
N ALA A 87 -2.48 12.43 -1.07
CA ALA A 87 -2.26 11.78 -2.36
C ALA A 87 -1.96 10.28 -2.18
N VAL A 88 -1.09 9.91 -1.24
CA VAL A 88 -0.78 8.49 -0.98
C VAL A 88 -1.99 7.76 -0.38
N MET A 89 -2.76 8.40 0.50
CA MET A 89 -4.02 7.86 1.01
C MET A 89 -4.99 7.55 -0.15
N ALA A 90 -5.21 8.51 -1.05
CA ALA A 90 -6.08 8.33 -2.21
C ALA A 90 -5.59 7.20 -3.13
N GLY A 91 -4.28 7.12 -3.40
CA GLY A 91 -3.70 6.02 -4.17
C GLY A 91 -3.92 4.65 -3.53
N ASN A 92 -3.76 4.53 -2.20
CA ASN A 92 -4.03 3.30 -1.47
C ASN A 92 -5.52 2.95 -1.46
N LEU A 93 -6.40 3.93 -1.33
CA LEU A 93 -7.84 3.74 -1.39
C LEU A 93 -8.28 3.24 -2.77
N ILE A 94 -7.72 3.78 -3.85
CA ILE A 94 -7.97 3.31 -5.22
C ILE A 94 -7.66 1.82 -5.32
N LEU A 95 -6.49 1.38 -4.85
CA LEU A 95 -6.12 -0.05 -4.85
C LEU A 95 -7.14 -0.89 -4.08
N VAL A 96 -7.46 -0.50 -2.84
CA VAL A 96 -8.37 -1.24 -1.95
C VAL A 96 -9.79 -1.32 -2.53
N ILE A 97 -10.33 -0.20 -3.01
CA ILE A 97 -11.70 -0.11 -3.54
C ILE A 97 -11.81 -0.89 -4.84
N VAL A 98 -10.89 -0.69 -5.79
CA VAL A 98 -10.91 -1.41 -7.07
C VAL A 98 -10.75 -2.91 -6.85
N PHE A 99 -9.79 -3.32 -6.02
CA PHE A 99 -9.60 -4.73 -5.68
C PHE A 99 -10.85 -5.34 -5.05
N TRP A 100 -11.47 -4.66 -4.08
CA TRP A 100 -12.69 -5.12 -3.44
C TRP A 100 -13.88 -5.20 -4.39
N LEU A 101 -14.09 -4.19 -5.25
CA LEU A 101 -15.22 -4.18 -6.20
C LEU A 101 -15.16 -5.35 -7.18
N VAL A 102 -13.96 -5.68 -7.67
CA VAL A 102 -13.76 -6.81 -8.58
C VAL A 102 -13.91 -8.14 -7.84
N THR A 103 -13.39 -8.25 -6.62
CA THR A 103 -13.38 -9.52 -5.88
C THR A 103 -14.69 -9.83 -5.15
N ARG A 104 -15.50 -8.82 -4.77
CA ARG A 104 -16.75 -9.01 -4.01
C ARG A 104 -17.76 -9.91 -4.72
N LYS A 105 -17.90 -9.80 -6.05
CA LYS A 105 -18.93 -10.51 -6.81
C LYS A 105 -18.55 -11.95 -7.20
N GLY A 106 -17.27 -12.31 -7.11
CA GLY A 106 -16.78 -13.62 -7.53
C GLY A 106 -15.57 -14.08 -6.73
N SER A 107 -15.57 -13.84 -5.42
CA SER A 107 -14.48 -14.11 -4.46
C SER A 107 -13.93 -15.54 -4.48
N ARG A 108 -14.58 -16.47 -5.18
CA ARG A 108 -14.16 -17.87 -5.35
C ARG A 108 -13.33 -18.13 -6.61
N GLN A 109 -13.31 -17.20 -7.57
CA GLN A 109 -12.61 -17.35 -8.84
C GLN A 109 -11.24 -16.65 -8.79
N THR A 110 -10.17 -17.44 -8.85
CA THR A 110 -8.78 -16.97 -8.76
C THR A 110 -8.45 -15.90 -9.81
N TRP A 111 -9.02 -15.98 -11.02
CA TRP A 111 -8.75 -15.00 -12.09
C TRP A 111 -9.29 -13.60 -11.77
N MET A 112 -10.42 -13.48 -11.06
CA MET A 112 -10.98 -12.17 -10.67
C MET A 112 -10.12 -11.46 -9.64
N ARG A 113 -9.45 -12.21 -8.76
CA ARG A 113 -8.48 -11.66 -7.80
C ARG A 113 -7.29 -11.05 -8.53
N TRP A 114 -6.73 -11.76 -9.51
CA TRP A 114 -5.63 -11.25 -10.34
C TRP A 114 -6.05 -10.04 -11.17
N LEU A 115 -7.26 -10.05 -11.74
CA LEU A 115 -7.79 -8.90 -12.46
C LEU A 115 -7.93 -7.69 -11.54
N GLY A 116 -8.55 -7.85 -10.37
CA GLY A 116 -8.72 -6.77 -9.39
C GLY A 116 -7.40 -6.21 -8.91
N LEU A 117 -6.41 -7.08 -8.71
CA LEU A 117 -5.05 -6.69 -8.35
C LEU A 117 -4.39 -5.85 -9.45
N VAL A 118 -4.36 -6.35 -10.69
CA VAL A 118 -3.68 -5.68 -11.81
C VAL A 118 -4.35 -4.34 -12.11
N VAL A 119 -5.68 -4.31 -12.18
CA VAL A 119 -6.44 -3.07 -12.44
C VAL A 119 -6.27 -2.08 -11.30
N GLY A 120 -6.37 -2.54 -10.04
CA GLY A 120 -6.17 -1.68 -8.86
C GLY A 120 -4.75 -1.13 -8.76
N ALA A 121 -3.74 -1.96 -9.04
CA ALA A 121 -2.33 -1.57 -9.04
C ALA A 121 -2.03 -0.56 -10.16
N ALA A 122 -2.55 -0.78 -11.37
CA ALA A 122 -2.40 0.14 -12.48
C ALA A 122 -3.10 1.48 -12.21
N ALA A 123 -4.31 1.46 -11.67
CA ALA A 123 -5.05 2.67 -11.30
C ALA A 123 -4.33 3.47 -10.19
N LYS A 124 -3.85 2.78 -9.14
CA LYS A 124 -3.04 3.40 -8.08
C LYS A 124 -1.78 4.03 -8.64
N MET A 125 -1.05 3.30 -9.50
CA MET A 125 0.18 3.79 -10.14
C MET A 125 -0.11 5.05 -10.97
N ALA A 126 -1.10 5.00 -11.85
CA ALA A 126 -1.46 6.13 -12.72
C ALA A 126 -1.82 7.36 -11.88
N PHE A 127 -2.67 7.19 -10.86
CA PHE A 127 -3.05 8.27 -9.97
C PHE A 127 -1.84 8.88 -9.24
N LEU A 128 -0.99 8.05 -8.63
CA LEU A 128 0.18 8.53 -7.88
C LEU A 128 1.22 9.18 -8.79
N TYR A 129 1.41 8.68 -10.01
CA TYR A 129 2.30 9.27 -10.99
C TYR A 129 1.92 10.74 -11.28
N TYR A 130 0.64 11.01 -11.56
CA TYR A 130 0.17 12.37 -11.82
C TYR A 130 0.11 13.23 -10.55
N ALA A 131 -0.44 12.70 -9.46
CA ALA A 131 -0.63 13.46 -8.23
C ALA A 131 0.71 13.87 -7.60
N ILE A 132 1.64 12.93 -7.47
CA ILE A 132 2.98 13.22 -6.94
C ILE A 132 3.79 14.03 -7.95
N GLY A 133 3.65 13.78 -9.25
CA GLY A 133 4.28 14.60 -10.28
C GLY A 133 3.90 16.08 -10.18
N ALA A 134 2.63 16.37 -9.89
CA ALA A 134 2.12 17.73 -9.66
C ALA A 134 2.65 18.31 -8.33
N ILE A 135 2.57 17.56 -7.23
CA ILE A 135 3.05 18.01 -5.90
C ILE A 135 4.55 18.31 -5.92
N VAL A 136 5.36 17.44 -6.50
CA VAL A 136 6.82 17.69 -6.60
C VAL A 136 7.09 18.92 -7.47
N GLY A 137 6.22 19.23 -8.43
CA GLY A 137 6.31 20.46 -9.24
C GLY A 137 6.09 21.75 -8.44
N THR A 138 5.36 21.69 -7.33
CA THR A 138 5.13 22.85 -6.44
C THR A 138 6.18 22.99 -5.34
N LEU A 139 6.98 21.95 -5.11
CA LEU A 139 8.05 21.93 -4.10
C LEU A 139 9.39 22.38 -4.69
N SER A 140 9.52 23.69 -4.94
CA SER A 140 10.70 24.32 -5.57
C SER A 140 12.00 24.21 -4.76
N ALA A 141 11.93 23.88 -3.47
CA ALA A 141 13.08 23.74 -2.59
C ALA A 141 13.68 22.32 -2.54
N LEU A 142 13.11 21.34 -3.24
CA LEU A 142 13.62 19.97 -3.23
C LEU A 142 14.88 19.83 -4.11
N PRO A 143 15.94 19.17 -3.60
CA PRO A 143 17.10 18.83 -4.43
C PRO A 143 16.68 18.03 -5.68
N PRO A 144 17.23 18.31 -6.88
CA PRO A 144 16.81 17.64 -8.12
C PRO A 144 16.88 16.11 -8.06
N VAL A 145 17.92 15.58 -7.41
CA VAL A 145 18.10 14.13 -7.23
C VAL A 145 17.01 13.52 -6.34
N ALA A 146 16.63 14.21 -5.25
CA ALA A 146 15.56 13.76 -4.38
C ALA A 146 14.20 13.83 -5.08
N ALA A 147 13.93 14.90 -5.82
CA ALA A 147 12.72 15.06 -6.63
C ALA A 147 12.58 13.96 -7.69
N ALA A 148 13.68 13.63 -8.39
CA ALA A 148 13.71 12.54 -9.35
C ALA A 148 13.44 11.18 -8.69
N PHE A 149 14.07 10.91 -7.54
CA PHE A 149 13.83 9.68 -6.80
C PHE A 149 12.38 9.57 -6.31
N ILE A 150 11.78 10.64 -5.79
CA ILE A 150 10.36 10.65 -5.37
C ILE A 150 9.45 10.33 -6.56
N ARG A 151 9.62 11.04 -7.69
CA ARG A 151 8.84 10.77 -8.91
C ARG A 151 8.98 9.32 -9.38
N PHE A 152 10.21 8.79 -9.33
CA PHE A 152 10.48 7.40 -9.61
C PHE A 152 9.74 6.46 -8.64
N SER A 153 9.85 6.66 -7.32
CA SER A 153 9.24 5.83 -6.28
C SER A 153 7.72 5.72 -6.38
N PHE A 154 7.05 6.77 -6.89
CA PHE A 154 5.60 6.82 -7.06
C PHE A 154 5.11 6.48 -8.48
N SER A 155 6.01 6.02 -9.35
CA SER A 155 5.69 5.58 -10.72
C SER A 155 5.52 4.06 -10.81
N TRP A 156 6.11 3.40 -11.81
CA TRP A 156 6.05 1.95 -12.03
C TRP A 156 6.47 1.08 -10.83
N PRO A 157 7.34 1.49 -9.87
CA PRO A 157 7.59 0.70 -8.68
C PRO A 157 6.34 0.46 -7.84
N GLN A 158 5.36 1.36 -7.86
CA GLN A 158 4.07 1.17 -7.18
C GLN A 158 3.29 -0.03 -7.74
N PHE A 159 3.39 -0.26 -9.05
CA PHE A 159 2.78 -1.41 -9.68
C PHE A 159 3.49 -2.70 -9.26
N VAL A 160 4.82 -2.74 -9.37
CA VAL A 160 5.61 -3.94 -9.03
C VAL A 160 5.41 -4.35 -7.56
N THR A 161 5.46 -3.38 -6.64
CA THR A 161 5.23 -3.66 -5.22
C THR A 161 3.82 -4.15 -4.93
N ALA A 162 2.81 -3.63 -5.63
CA ALA A 162 1.44 -4.12 -5.50
C ALA A 162 1.29 -5.55 -6.04
N ILE A 163 1.94 -5.88 -7.17
CA ILE A 163 1.93 -7.24 -7.70
C ILE A 163 2.61 -8.23 -6.74
N ILE A 164 3.80 -7.91 -6.23
CA ILE A 164 4.50 -8.74 -5.22
C ILE A 164 3.61 -8.95 -4.00
N ALA A 165 2.99 -7.88 -3.49
CA ALA A 165 2.04 -7.95 -2.40
C ALA A 165 0.84 -8.84 -2.70
N GLY A 166 0.30 -8.80 -3.92
CA GLY A 166 -0.80 -9.64 -4.33
C GLY A 166 -0.45 -11.12 -4.32
N PHE A 167 0.73 -11.50 -4.83
CA PHE A 167 1.25 -12.87 -4.71
C PHE A 167 1.35 -13.32 -3.26
N LEU A 168 1.95 -12.50 -2.40
CA LEU A 168 2.07 -12.78 -0.96
C LEU A 168 0.69 -12.87 -0.28
N SER A 169 -0.24 -12.00 -0.65
CA SER A 169 -1.61 -12.00 -0.12
C SER A 169 -2.33 -13.30 -0.45
N VAL A 170 -2.17 -13.83 -1.67
CA VAL A 170 -2.75 -15.14 -2.05
C VAL A 170 -2.21 -16.26 -1.18
N MET A 171 -0.89 -16.33 -0.98
CA MET A 171 -0.25 -17.36 -0.17
C MET A 171 -0.69 -17.31 1.30
N ILE A 172 -0.82 -16.11 1.86
CA ILE A 172 -1.18 -15.91 3.27
C ILE A 172 -2.69 -16.06 3.49
N ALA A 173 -3.52 -15.48 2.63
CA ALA A 173 -4.97 -15.57 2.72
C ALA A 173 -5.46 -17.03 2.66
N GLY A 174 -4.78 -17.89 1.88
CA GLY A 174 -5.06 -19.33 1.85
C GLY A 174 -4.89 -20.04 3.20
N ARG A 175 -4.15 -19.46 4.15
CA ARG A 175 -3.97 -20.01 5.51
C ARG A 175 -4.86 -19.36 6.56
N ILE A 176 -5.57 -18.27 6.22
CA ILE A 176 -6.41 -17.52 7.14
C ILE A 176 -7.88 -17.78 6.82
N LYS A 177 -8.66 -18.28 7.79
CA LYS A 177 -10.12 -18.42 7.61
C LYS A 177 -10.73 -17.04 7.36
N PRO A 178 -11.37 -16.76 6.22
CA PRO A 178 -11.99 -15.46 5.96
C PRO A 178 -13.10 -15.20 6.98
N LEU A 179 -13.25 -13.94 7.41
CA LEU A 179 -14.32 -13.51 8.32
C LEU A 179 -15.59 -13.04 7.58
N ALA A 180 -15.69 -13.33 6.28
CA ALA A 180 -16.84 -13.02 5.43
C ALA A 180 -18.05 -13.91 5.78
#